data_AF-A0A8K1CRZ6-F1
#
_entry.id   AF-A0A8K1CRZ6-F1
#
_cell.length_a   1.000
_cell.length_b   1.000
_cell.length_c   1.000
_cell.angle_alpha   90.00
_cell.angle_beta   90.00
_cell.angle_gamma   90.00
#
_symmetry.space_group_name_H-M   'P 1'
#
loop_
_entity.id
_entity.type
_entity.pdbx_description
1 polymer ?
#
loop_
_entity_poly.entity_id
_entity_poly.type
_entity_poly.pdbx_seq_one_letter_code
_entity_poly.pdbx_strand_id
1 'polypeptide(L)'
;MKAVNLLVYLGVPWFVQAADVTFKNQCEYPINVYDNHVHCTLSAGSRESPVYGCNKTFSSSTMYRHQENPQATLTEFSTDSSKAWYDINIIPTGSPADCMSLGECKKVINTTGFNVPVMILPTVHLNAEGYRCHQIMCQYDGCEDAYQFPKDDIKVHDCPLDESFQVIYCP
;
A
#
# COMPACT_ATOMS: atom_id res chain seq x y z
N MET A 1 53.42 -35.56 0.44
CA MET A 1 52.31 -35.04 -0.40
C MET A 1 51.26 -34.49 0.55
N LYS A 2 50.94 -33.19 0.42
CA LYS A 2 50.09 -32.43 1.36
C LYS A 2 48.61 -32.70 1.04
N ALA A 3 47.81 -33.06 2.04
CA ALA A 3 46.36 -33.07 1.92
C ALA A 3 45.84 -31.64 2.07
N VAL A 4 45.22 -31.10 1.02
CA VAL A 4 44.51 -29.82 1.05
C VAL A 4 43.07 -30.15 1.45
N ASN A 5 42.65 -29.68 2.63
CA ASN A 5 41.28 -29.79 3.09
C ASN A 5 40.48 -28.63 2.48
N LEU A 6 39.67 -28.92 1.46
CA LEU A 6 38.81 -27.94 0.81
C LEU A 6 37.50 -27.86 1.61
N LEU A 7 37.39 -26.85 2.49
CA LEU A 7 36.13 -26.47 3.12
C LEU A 7 35.27 -25.74 2.09
N VAL A 8 34.23 -26.42 1.59
CA VAL A 8 33.19 -25.79 0.77
C VAL A 8 32.19 -25.14 1.71
N TYR A 9 32.23 -23.81 1.83
CA TYR A 9 31.17 -23.05 2.47
C TYR A 9 29.97 -23.00 1.52
N LEU A 10 28.96 -23.83 1.76
CA LEU A 10 27.64 -23.64 1.16
C LEU A 10 27.01 -22.42 1.83
N GLY A 11 27.09 -21.26 1.19
CA GLY A 11 26.38 -20.07 1.64
C GLY A 11 24.89 -20.37 1.70
N VAL A 12 24.26 -20.18 2.86
CA VAL A 12 22.81 -20.20 2.97
C VAL A 12 22.30 -19.01 2.15
N PRO A 13 21.47 -19.22 1.12
CA PRO A 13 20.86 -18.09 0.42
C PRO A 13 20.00 -17.33 1.43
N TRP A 14 20.38 -16.09 1.71
CA TRP A 14 19.52 -15.15 2.41
C TRP A 14 18.35 -14.87 1.47
N PHE A 15 17.21 -15.51 1.71
CA PHE A 15 15.99 -15.08 1.07
C PHE A 15 15.69 -13.69 1.61
N VAL A 16 15.76 -12.68 0.73
CA VAL A 16 15.17 -11.38 1.03
C VAL A 16 13.68 -11.65 1.08
N GLN A 17 13.12 -11.67 2.29
CA GLN A 17 11.69 -11.77 2.49
C GLN A 17 11.11 -10.40 2.11
N ALA A 18 10.45 -10.36 0.96
CA ALA A 18 9.87 -9.15 0.40
C ALA A 18 8.36 -9.29 0.37
N ALA A 19 7.67 -8.17 0.55
CA ALA A 19 6.23 -8.12 0.46
C ALA A 19 5.79 -7.82 -0.97
N ASP A 20 4.60 -8.27 -1.34
CA ASP A 20 4.04 -8.07 -2.67
C ASP A 20 2.77 -7.23 -2.61
N VAL A 21 2.50 -6.48 -3.68
CA VAL A 21 1.23 -5.80 -3.90
C VAL A 21 0.69 -6.10 -5.29
N THR A 22 -0.59 -6.46 -5.35
CA THR A 22 -1.35 -6.73 -6.56
C THR A 22 -2.56 -5.81 -6.63
N PHE A 23 -3.10 -5.60 -7.83
CA PHE A 23 -4.18 -4.64 -8.05
C PHE A 23 -5.36 -5.24 -8.81
N LYS A 24 -6.57 -4.84 -8.43
CA LYS A 24 -7.83 -5.14 -9.12
C LYS A 24 -8.61 -3.85 -9.37
N ASN A 25 -9.35 -3.80 -10.48
CA ASN A 25 -10.20 -2.67 -10.80
C ASN A 25 -11.65 -3.11 -10.95
N GLN A 26 -12.49 -2.74 -9.99
CA GLN A 26 -13.93 -2.96 -10.05
C GLN A 26 -14.70 -1.71 -10.48
N CYS A 27 -14.00 -0.60 -10.75
CA CYS A 27 -14.61 0.62 -11.28
C CYS A 27 -15.13 0.39 -12.72
N GLU A 28 -16.14 1.16 -13.11
CA GLU A 28 -16.66 1.19 -14.48
C GLU A 28 -15.73 1.93 -15.48
N TYR A 29 -14.61 2.44 -15.00
CA TYR A 29 -13.60 3.16 -15.77
C TYR A 29 -12.19 2.60 -15.51
N PRO A 30 -11.21 2.82 -16.42
CA PRO A 30 -9.85 2.37 -16.23
C PRO A 30 -9.16 3.05 -15.04
N ILE A 31 -8.31 2.32 -14.32
CA ILE A 31 -7.47 2.86 -13.26
C ILE A 31 -6.02 2.93 -13.74
N ASN A 32 -5.45 4.14 -13.77
CA ASN A 32 -4.02 4.37 -13.91
C ASN A 32 -3.39 4.33 -12.52
N VAL A 33 -2.71 3.24 -12.18
CA VAL A 33 -1.96 3.09 -10.93
C VAL A 33 -0.63 3.81 -11.10
N TYR A 34 -0.35 4.77 -10.21
CA TYR A 34 0.84 5.61 -10.25
C TYR A 34 1.60 5.59 -8.93
N ASP A 35 2.92 5.37 -8.99
CA ASP A 35 3.85 5.28 -7.84
C ASP A 35 4.91 6.40 -7.81
N ASN A 36 4.62 7.53 -8.46
CA ASN A 36 5.54 8.65 -8.75
C ASN A 36 6.55 8.41 -9.88
N HIS A 37 6.61 7.21 -10.49
CA HIS A 37 7.55 6.94 -11.59
C HIS A 37 6.90 6.21 -12.75
N VAL A 38 6.08 5.20 -12.47
CA VAL A 38 5.53 4.28 -13.46
C VAL A 38 4.02 4.32 -13.40
N HIS A 39 3.40 4.37 -14.58
CA HIS A 39 1.98 4.08 -14.74
C HIS A 39 1.80 2.64 -15.18
N CYS A 40 0.84 1.97 -14.58
CA CYS A 40 0.20 0.82 -15.20
C CYS A 40 -1.31 1.08 -15.28
N THR A 41 -1.99 0.55 -16.30
CA THR A 41 -3.42 0.77 -16.51
C THR A 41 -4.18 -0.53 -16.31
N LEU A 42 -5.15 -0.51 -15.39
CA LEU A 42 -6.11 -1.57 -15.17
C LEU A 42 -7.38 -1.27 -15.99
N SER A 43 -7.80 -2.18 -16.86
CA SER A 43 -9.06 -2.03 -17.60
C SER A 43 -10.26 -1.94 -16.65
N ALA A 44 -11.32 -1.26 -17.09
CA ALA A 44 -12.58 -1.16 -16.35
C ALA A 44 -13.18 -2.55 -16.08
N GLY A 45 -13.69 -2.76 -14.86
CA GLY A 45 -14.33 -4.01 -14.47
C GLY A 45 -13.41 -5.25 -14.46
N SER A 46 -12.09 -5.09 -14.54
CA SER A 46 -11.11 -6.18 -14.39
C SER A 46 -11.11 -6.73 -12.96
N ARG A 47 -11.98 -7.73 -12.73
CA ARG A 47 -12.14 -8.43 -11.44
C ARG A 47 -11.05 -9.46 -11.15
N GLU A 48 -10.22 -9.79 -12.14
CA GLU A 48 -9.13 -10.76 -12.00
C GLU A 48 -7.85 -10.09 -11.48
N SER A 49 -7.18 -10.77 -10.54
CA SER A 49 -5.79 -10.50 -10.15
C SER A 49 -4.96 -11.72 -10.54
N PRO A 50 -3.72 -11.56 -11.05
CA PRO A 50 -2.99 -10.32 -11.24
C PRO A 50 -2.95 -9.80 -12.69
N VAL A 51 -2.87 -8.47 -12.88
CA VAL A 51 -2.59 -7.84 -14.19
C VAL A 51 -1.08 -7.67 -14.36
N TYR A 52 -0.51 -8.30 -15.39
CA TYR A 52 0.92 -8.22 -15.71
C TYR A 52 1.37 -6.76 -15.90
N GLY A 53 2.45 -6.36 -15.22
CA GLY A 53 3.01 -5.01 -15.28
C GLY A 53 2.61 -4.09 -14.11
N CYS A 54 1.52 -4.38 -13.41
CA CYS A 54 1.08 -3.61 -12.25
C CYS A 54 1.64 -4.12 -10.93
N ASN A 55 1.73 -5.44 -10.76
CA ASN A 55 2.24 -6.04 -9.53
C ASN A 55 3.66 -5.58 -9.20
N LYS A 56 3.92 -5.35 -7.93
CA LYS A 56 5.24 -4.97 -7.42
C LYS A 56 5.60 -5.82 -6.21
N THR A 57 6.87 -6.19 -6.15
CA THR A 57 7.53 -6.59 -4.91
C THR A 57 8.18 -5.35 -4.32
N PHE A 58 8.07 -5.16 -3.01
CA PHE A 58 8.65 -4.02 -2.31
C PHE A 58 9.42 -4.44 -1.06
N SER A 59 10.50 -3.72 -0.80
CA SER A 59 11.38 -3.88 0.37
C SER A 59 11.74 -2.52 0.99
N SER A 60 10.97 -1.48 0.67
CA SER A 60 11.10 -0.11 1.15
C SER A 60 9.73 0.57 1.08
N SER A 61 9.63 1.81 1.54
CA SER A 61 8.40 2.60 1.43
C SER A 61 8.01 2.84 -0.03
N THR A 62 6.73 2.68 -0.32
CA THR A 62 6.10 2.96 -1.61
C THR A 62 4.65 3.39 -1.40
N MET A 63 4.06 4.02 -2.40
CA MET A 63 2.66 4.41 -2.38
C MET A 63 2.07 4.32 -3.77
N TYR A 64 0.77 4.11 -3.85
CA TYR A 64 0.04 4.04 -5.11
C TYR A 64 -1.21 4.92 -5.05
N ARG A 65 -1.53 5.53 -6.18
CA ARG A 65 -2.75 6.31 -6.37
C ARG A 65 -3.29 6.19 -7.79
N HIS A 66 -4.55 6.57 -7.96
CA HIS A 66 -5.12 6.75 -9.29
C HIS A 66 -4.66 8.10 -9.87
N GLN A 67 -3.96 8.05 -11.01
CA GLN A 67 -3.43 9.18 -11.78
C GLN A 67 -2.29 9.96 -11.08
N GLU A 68 -1.72 10.93 -11.81
CA GLU A 68 -0.57 11.72 -11.31
C GLU A 68 -0.96 12.74 -10.24
N ASN A 69 -2.21 13.20 -10.25
CA ASN A 69 -2.69 14.23 -9.35
C ASN A 69 -2.44 13.80 -7.89
N PRO A 70 -1.67 14.57 -7.10
CA PRO A 70 -1.39 14.21 -5.70
C PRO A 70 -2.60 14.44 -4.78
N GLN A 71 -3.67 15.07 -5.25
CA GLN A 71 -4.96 15.15 -4.57
C GLN A 71 -5.75 13.86 -4.85
N ALA A 72 -5.38 12.78 -4.19
CA ALA A 72 -5.88 11.44 -4.48
C ALA A 72 -5.82 10.54 -3.25
N THR A 73 -6.66 9.51 -3.24
CA THR A 73 -6.61 8.44 -2.25
C THR A 73 -5.29 7.69 -2.40
N LEU A 74 -4.51 7.58 -1.32
CA LEU A 74 -3.25 6.84 -1.33
C LEU A 74 -3.42 5.49 -0.65
N THR A 75 -2.82 4.46 -1.24
CA THR A 75 -2.51 3.21 -0.53
C THR A 75 -1.00 3.19 -0.28
N GLU A 76 -0.59 3.20 0.98
CA GLU A 76 0.81 3.31 1.37
C GLU A 76 1.30 1.96 1.90
N PHE A 77 2.55 1.63 1.60
CA PHE A 77 3.19 0.38 1.99
C PHE A 77 4.63 0.64 2.41
N SER A 78 5.13 -0.10 3.38
CA SER A 78 6.56 -0.12 3.69
C SER A 78 6.97 -1.43 4.34
N THR A 79 8.26 -1.64 4.52
CA THR A 79 8.79 -2.80 5.25
C THR A 79 9.89 -2.35 6.20
N ASP A 80 10.03 -3.06 7.31
CA ASP A 80 11.22 -3.06 8.14
C ASP A 80 11.83 -4.47 8.20
N SER A 81 12.73 -4.73 9.14
CA SER A 81 13.39 -6.04 9.28
C SER A 81 12.45 -7.21 9.65
N SER A 82 11.21 -6.94 10.01
CA SER A 82 10.28 -7.89 10.63
C SER A 82 8.82 -7.79 10.17
N LYS A 83 8.43 -6.65 9.60
CA LYS A 83 7.04 -6.34 9.30
C LYS A 83 6.86 -5.72 7.93
N ALA A 84 5.72 -6.00 7.32
CA ALA A 84 5.16 -5.22 6.23
C ALA A 84 4.08 -4.30 6.81
N TRP A 85 4.19 -3.01 6.55
CA TRP A 85 3.27 -1.98 7.02
C TRP A 85 2.41 -1.48 5.86
N TYR A 86 1.17 -1.11 6.16
CA TYR A 86 0.25 -0.56 5.17
C TYR A 86 -0.81 0.34 5.81
N ASP A 87 -1.33 1.25 5.00
CA ASP A 87 -2.44 2.13 5.37
C ASP A 87 -3.12 2.74 4.13
N ILE A 88 -4.24 3.42 4.36
CA ILE A 88 -4.89 4.28 3.39
C ILE A 88 -4.77 5.72 3.89
N ASN A 89 -4.49 6.67 3.01
CA ASN A 89 -4.38 8.07 3.36
C ASN A 89 -5.24 8.95 2.45
N ILE A 90 -6.04 9.82 3.06
CA ILE A 90 -6.91 10.79 2.39
C ILE A 90 -6.64 12.24 2.83
N ILE A 91 -5.51 12.48 3.49
CA ILE A 91 -5.03 13.81 3.84
C ILE A 91 -4.73 14.54 2.52
N PRO A 92 -5.40 15.66 2.21
CA PRO A 92 -5.12 16.34 0.96
C PRO A 92 -3.68 16.85 0.92
N THR A 93 -3.00 16.63 -0.20
CA THR A 93 -1.59 17.02 -0.36
C THR A 93 -1.42 18.52 -0.15
N GLY A 94 -0.42 18.93 0.64
CA GLY A 94 -0.18 20.33 1.00
C GLY A 94 -0.90 20.78 2.28
N SER A 95 -1.55 19.86 3.00
CA SER A 95 -2.14 20.15 4.32
C SER A 95 -1.08 20.62 5.31
N PRO A 96 -1.44 21.50 6.28
CA PRO A 96 -0.56 21.82 7.40
C PRO A 96 -0.15 20.55 8.14
N ALA A 97 1.12 20.45 8.53
CA ALA A 97 1.63 19.29 9.26
C ALA A 97 1.02 19.11 10.66
N ASP A 98 0.34 20.14 11.17
CA ASP A 98 -0.25 20.21 12.50
C ASP A 98 -1.78 20.26 12.50
N CYS A 99 -2.45 20.07 11.35
CA CYS A 99 -3.90 19.89 11.35
C CYS A 99 -4.28 18.63 12.16
N MET A 100 -5.36 18.74 12.95
CA MET A 100 -5.79 17.70 13.89
C MET A 100 -7.11 17.05 13.48
N SER A 101 -7.63 17.41 12.30
CA SER A 101 -8.82 16.80 11.70
C SER A 101 -8.82 17.01 10.19
N LEU A 102 -9.53 16.15 9.44
CA LEU A 102 -9.71 16.29 8.00
C LEU A 102 -10.27 17.66 7.60
N GLY A 103 -11.20 18.18 8.39
CA GLY A 103 -11.78 19.50 8.18
C GLY A 103 -10.74 20.61 8.31
N GLU A 104 -9.83 20.53 9.28
CA GLU A 104 -8.72 21.48 9.42
C GLU A 104 -7.72 21.34 8.27
N CYS A 105 -7.38 20.12 7.89
CA CYS A 105 -6.44 19.86 6.79
C CYS A 105 -6.97 20.44 5.46
N LYS A 106 -8.29 20.37 5.21
CA LYS A 106 -8.93 20.93 4.00
C LYS A 106 -9.05 22.44 3.97
N LYS A 107 -9.25 23.09 5.14
CA LYS A 107 -9.51 24.54 5.22
C LYS A 107 -8.40 25.39 4.61
N VAL A 108 -7.15 24.90 4.64
CA VAL A 108 -5.99 25.65 4.17
C VAL A 108 -5.80 25.55 2.65
N ILE A 109 -6.34 24.49 2.01
CA ILE A 109 -5.97 24.11 0.64
C ILE A 109 -7.13 23.94 -0.34
N ASN A 110 -8.40 23.95 0.10
CA ASN A 110 -9.59 23.80 -0.78
C ASN A 110 -9.47 22.63 -1.80
N THR A 111 -8.79 21.56 -1.42
CA THR A 111 -8.62 20.32 -2.20
C THR A 111 -9.10 19.12 -1.39
N THR A 112 -9.16 17.94 -2.04
CA THR A 112 -9.50 16.66 -1.41
C THR A 112 -8.38 15.65 -1.63
N GLY A 113 -8.04 14.88 -0.60
CA GLY A 113 -7.14 13.74 -0.70
C GLY A 113 -7.88 12.45 -1.08
N PHE A 114 -9.11 12.54 -1.58
CA PHE A 114 -9.90 11.40 -1.99
C PHE A 114 -10.35 11.55 -3.45
N ASN A 115 -10.13 10.52 -4.26
CA ASN A 115 -10.58 10.50 -5.66
C ASN A 115 -11.23 9.17 -6.09
N VAL A 116 -10.72 8.05 -5.59
CA VAL A 116 -11.25 6.72 -5.89
C VAL A 116 -11.43 5.91 -4.59
N PRO A 117 -12.54 5.17 -4.45
CA PRO A 117 -12.69 4.18 -3.39
C PRO A 117 -11.64 3.08 -3.48
N VAL A 118 -11.08 2.68 -2.34
CA VAL A 118 -10.07 1.60 -2.29
C VAL A 118 -10.31 0.67 -1.11
N MET A 119 -9.89 -0.58 -1.28
CA MET A 119 -9.70 -1.55 -0.22
C MET A 119 -8.29 -2.13 -0.31
N ILE A 120 -7.66 -2.37 0.84
CA ILE A 120 -6.42 -3.15 0.94
C ILE A 120 -6.77 -4.45 1.67
N LEU A 121 -6.49 -5.58 1.03
CA LEU A 121 -6.71 -6.91 1.56
C LEU A 121 -5.38 -7.66 1.69
N PRO A 122 -4.88 -7.95 2.90
CA PRO A 122 -3.84 -8.95 3.12
C PRO A 122 -4.32 -10.33 2.66
N THR A 123 -3.46 -11.13 2.03
CA THR A 123 -3.87 -12.40 1.40
C THR A 123 -3.11 -13.64 1.88
N VAL A 124 -2.01 -13.46 2.61
CA VAL A 124 -1.17 -14.53 3.17
C VAL A 124 -1.44 -14.70 4.66
N HIS A 125 -1.35 -13.61 5.44
CA HIS A 125 -1.43 -13.64 6.90
C HIS A 125 -2.63 -12.84 7.44
N LEU A 126 -3.73 -12.84 6.69
CA LEU A 126 -4.98 -12.17 7.10
C LEU A 126 -5.41 -12.62 8.50
N ASN A 127 -5.56 -11.65 9.40
CA ASN A 127 -5.88 -11.78 10.83
C ASN A 127 -4.85 -12.57 11.65
N ALA A 128 -3.56 -12.54 11.26
CA ALA A 128 -2.49 -13.15 12.04
C ALA A 128 -2.43 -12.58 13.47
N GLU A 129 -2.30 -13.48 14.45
CA GLU A 129 -2.22 -13.11 15.86
C GLU A 129 -0.99 -12.24 16.14
N GLY A 130 -1.19 -11.18 16.92
CA GLY A 130 -0.11 -10.24 17.30
C GLY A 130 0.19 -9.16 16.25
N TYR A 131 -0.55 -9.13 15.14
CA TYR A 131 -0.44 -8.15 14.07
C TYR A 131 -1.75 -7.39 13.88
N ARG A 132 -1.70 -6.15 13.39
CA ARG A 132 -2.89 -5.43 12.90
C ARG A 132 -3.20 -5.81 11.44
N CYS A 133 -3.02 -7.07 11.07
CA CYS A 133 -3.11 -7.52 9.68
C CYS A 133 -4.55 -7.84 9.28
N HIS A 134 -5.35 -6.83 8.96
CA HIS A 134 -6.74 -6.99 8.53
C HIS A 134 -7.09 -6.16 7.29
N GLN A 135 -8.20 -6.52 6.66
CA GLN A 135 -8.73 -5.75 5.54
C GLN A 135 -9.10 -4.34 6.01
N ILE A 136 -8.71 -3.32 5.24
CA ILE A 136 -9.10 -1.92 5.44
C ILE A 136 -9.74 -1.36 4.18
N MET A 137 -10.67 -0.43 4.33
CA MET A 137 -11.46 0.10 3.23
C MET A 137 -11.83 1.57 3.39
N CYS A 138 -11.69 2.33 2.30
CA CYS A 138 -12.12 3.70 2.21
C CYS A 138 -13.03 3.91 1.01
N GLN A 139 -14.34 4.03 1.25
CA GLN A 139 -15.33 4.22 0.18
C GLN A 139 -15.71 5.68 -0.09
N TYR A 140 -15.35 6.59 0.82
CA TYR A 140 -15.71 8.00 0.74
C TYR A 140 -14.70 8.87 1.49
N ASP A 141 -14.70 10.15 1.16
CA ASP A 141 -13.91 11.16 1.82
C ASP A 141 -14.34 11.31 3.30
N GLY A 142 -13.43 11.01 4.23
CA GLY A 142 -13.69 10.92 5.67
C GLY A 142 -14.02 9.50 6.17
N CYS A 143 -13.68 8.46 5.40
CA CYS A 143 -13.77 7.06 5.82
C CYS A 143 -12.97 6.78 7.11
N GLU A 144 -13.41 5.81 7.89
CA GLU A 144 -12.83 5.51 9.20
C GLU A 144 -11.43 4.89 9.10
N ASP A 145 -11.18 4.04 8.09
CA ASP A 145 -9.94 3.26 8.03
C ASP A 145 -8.73 4.05 7.50
N ALA A 146 -8.94 5.25 6.96
CA ALA A 146 -7.85 6.06 6.39
C ALA A 146 -7.32 7.10 7.36
N TYR A 147 -6.05 7.46 7.20
CA TYR A 147 -5.47 8.67 7.76
C TYR A 147 -6.28 9.88 7.33
N GLN A 148 -6.82 10.59 8.32
CA GLN A 148 -7.60 11.81 8.11
C GLN A 148 -6.81 13.09 8.41
N PHE A 149 -5.71 12.97 9.16
CA PHE A 149 -4.78 14.05 9.51
C PHE A 149 -3.40 13.46 9.89
N PRO A 150 -2.31 14.24 9.88
CA PRO A 150 -0.95 13.71 9.97
C PRO A 150 -0.61 12.91 11.23
N LYS A 151 -1.31 13.14 12.34
CA LYS A 151 -1.09 12.46 13.63
C LYS A 151 -2.16 11.42 13.95
N ASP A 152 -2.87 10.93 12.95
CA ASP A 152 -3.87 9.88 13.09
C ASP A 152 -3.18 8.50 13.21
N ASP A 153 -2.25 8.37 14.14
CA ASP A 153 -1.26 7.27 14.22
C ASP A 153 -1.87 5.89 14.50
N ILE A 154 -3.18 5.82 14.72
CA ILE A 154 -3.93 4.57 14.92
C ILE A 154 -4.35 3.92 13.59
N LYS A 155 -4.10 4.56 12.44
CA LYS A 155 -4.52 4.10 11.11
C LYS A 155 -3.48 3.24 10.39
N VAL A 156 -2.28 3.11 10.95
CA VAL A 156 -1.27 2.19 10.42
C VAL A 156 -1.59 0.75 10.80
N HIS A 157 -1.33 -0.16 9.86
CA HIS A 157 -1.50 -1.60 10.00
C HIS A 157 -0.19 -2.32 9.70
N ASP A 158 -0.05 -3.52 10.25
CA ASP A 158 1.13 -4.35 10.08
C ASP A 158 0.77 -5.82 9.89
N CYS A 159 1.58 -6.50 9.09
CA CYS A 159 1.55 -7.93 8.81
C CYS A 159 2.97 -8.51 8.93
N PRO A 160 3.13 -9.85 9.01
CA PRO A 160 4.42 -10.50 8.80
C PRO A 160 5.08 -10.06 7.48
N LEU A 161 6.42 -10.11 7.43
CA LEU A 161 7.20 -9.52 6.34
C LEU A 161 6.97 -10.15 4.96
N ASP A 162 6.57 -11.42 4.87
CA ASP A 162 6.21 -12.13 3.62
C ASP A 162 4.74 -11.97 3.22
N GLU A 163 4.08 -10.90 3.65
CA GLU A 163 2.69 -10.63 3.26
C GLU A 163 2.55 -10.28 1.76
N SER A 164 1.39 -10.62 1.19
CA SER A 164 0.96 -10.13 -0.11
C SER A 164 -0.36 -9.38 0.02
N PHE A 165 -0.37 -8.13 -0.45
CA PHE A 165 -1.53 -7.26 -0.42
C PHE A 165 -2.24 -7.23 -1.76
N GLN A 166 -3.56 -7.10 -1.70
CA GLN A 166 -4.39 -6.82 -2.86
C GLN A 166 -5.09 -5.48 -2.68
N VAL A 167 -4.76 -4.52 -3.54
CA VAL A 167 -5.47 -3.24 -3.66
C VAL A 167 -6.63 -3.41 -4.62
N ILE A 168 -7.84 -3.11 -4.17
CA ILE A 168 -9.06 -3.21 -4.97
C ILE A 168 -9.65 -1.81 -5.11
N TYR A 169 -9.72 -1.31 -6.34
CA TYR A 169 -10.37 -0.04 -6.67
C TYR A 169 -11.87 -0.23 -6.90
N CYS A 170 -12.68 0.66 -6.35
CA CYS A 170 -14.16 0.58 -6.33
C CYS A 170 -14.72 -0.75 -5.80
N PRO A 171 -14.30 -1.19 -4.59
CA PRO A 171 -14.78 -2.44 -3.98
C PRO A 171 -16.28 -2.42 -3.65
#